data_AF-A0A536B7I1-F1
#
_entry.id   AF-A0A536B7I1-F1
#
_cell.length_a   1.000
_cell.length_b   1.000
_cell.length_c   1.000
_cell.angle_alpha   90.00
_cell.angle_beta   90.00
_cell.angle_gamma   90.00
#
_symmetry.space_group_name_H-M   'P 1'
#
loop_
_entity.id
_entity.type
_entity.pdbx_description
1 polymer ?
#
loop_
_entity_poly.entity_id
_entity_poly.type
_entity_poly.pdbx_seq_one_letter_code
_entity_poly.pdbx_strand_id
1 'polypeptide(L)'
;MSDAMFRRTAGWCAYGIAVLSLLYAGVYLGLVRPDPTNATASALANGFIGLSGILATLPVIAIGDRVDGAVGRWLRVVGVGWALLSAAHGVFSAVSAAQGLPTGDLSATDPRGFATFGLAGLWSITLGFAIRSGTSFPRPLGTIALVNGVDLVVLFFATATGAGTLVLVAGGLASVILGPVQWAWLGRAVMKT
;
A
#
# COMPACT_ATOMS: atom_id res chain seq x y z
N MET A 1 25.30 -2.34 6.10
CA MET A 1 24.74 -2.78 4.80
C MET A 1 25.19 -1.78 3.74
N SER A 2 25.68 -2.24 2.57
CA SER A 2 26.04 -1.32 1.48
C SER A 2 24.79 -0.79 0.77
N ASP A 3 24.89 0.35 0.11
CA ASP A 3 23.77 0.95 -0.64
C ASP A 3 23.22 0.00 -1.71
N ALA A 4 24.09 -0.71 -2.43
CA ALA A 4 23.69 -1.69 -3.42
C ALA A 4 22.89 -2.85 -2.80
N MET A 5 23.33 -3.34 -1.63
CA MET A 5 22.61 -4.39 -0.91
C MET A 5 21.27 -3.88 -0.38
N PHE A 6 21.22 -2.65 0.15
CA PHE A 6 19.96 -2.02 0.58
C PHE A 6 18.96 -1.90 -0.56
N ARG A 7 19.37 -1.40 -1.72
CA ARG A 7 18.51 -1.28 -2.91
C ARG A 7 17.99 -2.63 -3.39
N ARG A 8 18.82 -3.66 -3.35
CA ARG A 8 18.40 -5.03 -3.69
C ARG A 8 17.36 -5.57 -2.71
N THR A 9 17.57 -5.39 -1.42
CA THR A 9 16.59 -5.77 -0.38
C THR A 9 15.29 -5.01 -0.55
N ALA A 10 15.36 -3.68 -0.72
CA ALA A 10 14.20 -2.83 -0.97
C ALA A 10 13.41 -3.28 -2.21
N GLY A 11 14.10 -3.65 -3.29
CA GLY A 11 13.47 -4.19 -4.50
C GLY A 11 12.73 -5.51 -4.27
N TRP A 12 13.31 -6.44 -3.51
CA TRP A 12 12.63 -7.67 -3.12
C TRP A 12 11.45 -7.44 -2.20
N CYS A 13 11.55 -6.50 -1.25
CA CYS A 13 10.42 -6.10 -0.42
C CYS A 13 9.27 -5.53 -1.27
N ALA A 14 9.57 -4.73 -2.29
CA ALA A 14 8.55 -4.22 -3.22
C ALA A 14 7.85 -5.35 -4.00
N TYR A 15 8.58 -6.36 -4.47
CA TYR A 15 7.93 -7.55 -5.05
C TYR A 15 7.10 -8.33 -4.03
N GLY A 16 7.58 -8.45 -2.79
CA GLY A 16 6.83 -9.04 -1.68
C GLY A 16 5.49 -8.36 -1.47
N ILE A 17 5.46 -7.01 -1.48
CA ILE A 17 4.22 -6.22 -1.37
C ILE A 17 3.29 -6.50 -2.54
N ALA A 18 3.81 -6.58 -3.78
CA ALA A 18 2.99 -6.90 -4.94
C ALA A 18 2.32 -8.29 -4.81
N VAL A 19 3.07 -9.30 -4.34
CA VAL A 19 2.53 -10.65 -4.09
C VAL A 19 1.50 -10.64 -2.96
N LEU A 20 1.81 -9.98 -1.84
CA LEU A 20 0.90 -9.89 -0.69
C LEU A 20 -0.39 -9.17 -1.04
N SER A 21 -0.34 -8.18 -1.93
CA SER A 21 -1.52 -7.48 -2.45
C SER A 21 -2.45 -8.41 -3.22
N LEU A 22 -1.89 -9.28 -4.07
CA LEU A 22 -2.66 -10.30 -4.78
C LEU A 22 -3.21 -11.38 -3.84
N LEU A 23 -2.43 -11.83 -2.84
CA LEU A 23 -2.87 -12.78 -1.83
C LEU A 23 -4.01 -12.20 -0.97
N TYR A 24 -3.89 -10.93 -0.58
CA TYR A 24 -4.95 -10.19 0.09
C TYR A 24 -6.22 -10.19 -0.76
N ALA A 25 -6.14 -9.83 -2.04
CA ALA A 25 -7.29 -9.81 -2.92
C ALA A 25 -7.97 -11.19 -3.03
N GLY A 26 -7.17 -12.24 -3.20
CA GLY A 26 -7.66 -13.62 -3.30
C GLY A 26 -8.40 -14.08 -2.04
N VAL A 27 -7.82 -13.86 -0.86
CA VAL A 27 -8.45 -14.20 0.43
C VAL A 27 -9.68 -13.34 0.69
N TYR A 28 -9.58 -12.02 0.47
CA TYR A 28 -10.69 -11.12 0.73
C TYR A 28 -11.89 -11.41 -0.17
N LEU A 29 -11.69 -11.48 -1.48
CA LEU A 29 -12.78 -11.70 -2.44
C LEU A 29 -13.33 -13.13 -2.39
N GLY A 30 -12.48 -14.12 -2.14
CA GLY A 30 -12.85 -15.54 -2.16
C GLY A 30 -13.39 -16.08 -0.85
N LEU A 31 -12.95 -15.54 0.30
CA LEU A 31 -13.22 -16.13 1.62
C LEU A 31 -13.89 -15.15 2.58
N VAL A 32 -13.42 -13.89 2.64
CA VAL A 32 -13.98 -12.89 3.58
C VAL A 32 -15.30 -12.32 3.08
N ARG A 33 -15.40 -11.96 1.79
CA ARG A 33 -16.60 -11.35 1.23
C ARG A 33 -17.82 -12.28 1.25
N PRO A 34 -17.71 -13.58 0.88
CA PRO A 34 -18.86 -14.49 0.91
C PRO A 34 -19.29 -14.87 2.34
N ASP A 35 -18.33 -14.91 3.27
CA ASP A 35 -18.57 -15.18 4.69
C ASP A 35 -17.80 -14.16 5.56
N PRO A 36 -18.41 -12.99 5.84
CA PRO A 36 -17.80 -11.96 6.67
C PRO A 36 -17.53 -12.39 8.11
N THR A 37 -18.13 -13.51 8.56
CA THR A 37 -17.92 -14.05 9.91
C THR A 37 -16.70 -14.96 10.01
N ASN A 38 -16.05 -15.26 8.88
CA ASN A 38 -14.84 -16.07 8.83
C ASN A 38 -13.64 -15.29 9.42
N ALA A 39 -13.47 -15.45 10.74
CA ALA A 39 -12.42 -14.80 11.51
C ALA A 39 -11.00 -15.14 11.02
N THR A 40 -10.76 -16.39 10.63
CA THR A 40 -9.44 -16.85 10.14
C THR A 40 -9.08 -16.19 8.81
N ALA A 41 -10.01 -16.16 7.85
CA ALA A 41 -9.79 -15.51 6.57
C ALA A 41 -9.58 -14.00 6.74
N SER A 42 -10.38 -13.38 7.62
CA SER A 42 -10.25 -11.96 7.96
C SER A 42 -8.91 -11.65 8.60
N ALA A 43 -8.45 -12.49 9.54
CA ALA A 43 -7.15 -12.34 10.18
C ALA A 43 -6.00 -12.47 9.17
N LEU A 44 -6.08 -13.44 8.27
CA LEU A 44 -5.07 -13.67 7.24
C LEU A 44 -4.98 -12.49 6.25
N ALA A 45 -6.12 -12.01 5.74
CA ALA A 45 -6.17 -10.86 4.84
C ALA A 45 -5.55 -9.61 5.51
N ASN A 46 -5.96 -9.29 6.74
CA ASN A 46 -5.40 -8.16 7.49
C ASN A 46 -3.90 -8.34 7.79
N GLY A 47 -3.45 -9.58 8.02
CA GLY A 47 -2.04 -9.90 8.19
C GLY A 47 -1.19 -9.55 6.97
N PHE A 48 -1.72 -9.76 5.76
CA PHE A 48 -1.04 -9.36 4.53
C PHE A 48 -0.91 -7.85 4.38
N ILE A 49 -1.92 -7.07 4.80
CA ILE A 49 -1.81 -5.60 4.89
C ILE A 49 -0.72 -5.22 5.89
N GLY A 50 -0.72 -5.86 7.06
CA GLY A 50 0.24 -5.62 8.14
C GLY A 50 1.68 -5.83 7.68
N LEU A 51 1.96 -7.00 7.10
CA LEU A 51 3.26 -7.35 6.56
C LEU A 51 3.67 -6.43 5.41
N SER A 52 2.74 -6.08 4.52
CA SER A 52 3.00 -5.14 3.41
C SER A 52 3.46 -3.78 3.93
N GLY A 53 2.83 -3.26 4.99
CA GLY A 53 3.23 -2.00 5.63
C GLY A 53 4.65 -2.06 6.20
N ILE A 54 5.03 -3.17 6.85
CA ILE A 54 6.40 -3.37 7.35
C ILE A 54 7.39 -3.39 6.19
N LEU A 55 7.11 -4.20 5.16
CA LEU A 55 7.99 -4.31 3.99
C LEU A 55 8.13 -2.99 3.24
N ALA A 56 7.07 -2.17 3.19
CA ALA A 56 7.05 -0.90 2.45
C ALA A 56 8.07 0.12 2.97
N THR A 57 8.49 0.04 4.24
CA THR A 57 9.45 0.96 4.84
C THR A 57 10.79 1.03 4.09
N LEU A 58 11.26 -0.08 3.51
CA LEU A 58 12.52 -0.13 2.77
C LEU A 58 12.42 0.46 1.34
N PRO A 59 11.48 0.02 0.46
CA PRO A 59 11.34 0.59 -0.86
C PRO A 59 10.94 2.05 -0.85
N VAL A 60 10.13 2.54 0.09
CA VAL A 60 9.81 3.99 0.13
C VAL A 60 11.04 4.86 0.37
N ILE A 61 12.00 4.38 1.18
CA ILE A 61 13.29 5.06 1.37
C ILE A 61 14.11 5.00 0.09
N ALA A 62 14.31 3.80 -0.48
CA ALA A 62 15.09 3.62 -1.70
C ALA A 62 14.53 4.41 -2.90
N ILE A 63 13.20 4.57 -2.99
CA ILE A 63 12.53 5.37 -4.02
C ILE A 63 12.76 6.86 -3.76
N GLY A 64 12.58 7.31 -2.51
CA GLY A 64 12.79 8.71 -2.13
C GLY A 64 14.22 9.18 -2.34
N ASP A 65 15.21 8.30 -2.22
CA ASP A 65 16.63 8.58 -2.54
C ASP A 65 16.88 8.83 -4.03
N ARG A 66 15.94 8.47 -4.91
CA ARG A 66 15.99 8.72 -6.34
C ARG A 66 15.22 9.97 -6.77
N VAL A 67 14.66 10.70 -5.82
CA VAL A 67 13.94 11.94 -6.06
C VAL A 67 14.67 13.07 -5.32
N ASP A 68 15.08 14.09 -6.05
CA ASP A 68 15.88 15.18 -5.49
C ASP A 68 15.05 16.17 -4.66
N GLY A 69 15.76 16.94 -3.82
CA GLY A 69 15.21 18.10 -3.13
C GLY A 69 14.18 17.79 -2.04
N ALA A 70 13.26 18.73 -1.84
CA ALA A 70 12.23 18.65 -0.79
C ALA A 70 11.23 17.51 -1.04
N VAL A 71 10.94 17.21 -2.31
CA VAL A 71 10.00 16.16 -2.70
C VAL A 71 10.51 14.78 -2.29
N GLY A 72 11.79 14.47 -2.51
CA GLY A 72 12.39 13.22 -2.05
C GLY A 72 12.35 13.07 -0.53
N ARG A 73 12.63 14.15 0.22
CA ARG A 73 12.53 14.13 1.70
C ARG A 73 11.10 13.87 2.16
N TRP A 74 10.12 14.53 1.54
CA TRP A 74 8.71 14.33 1.83
C TRP A 74 8.29 12.89 1.53
N LEU A 75 8.67 12.33 0.38
CA LEU A 75 8.37 10.95 -0.01
C LEU A 75 8.93 9.93 0.98
N ARG A 76 10.12 10.16 1.55
CA ARG A 76 10.69 9.29 2.59
C ARG A 76 9.90 9.36 3.89
N VAL A 77 9.71 10.57 4.42
CA VAL A 77 9.08 10.77 5.73
C VAL A 77 7.62 10.31 5.71
N VAL A 78 6.85 10.80 4.73
CA VAL A 78 5.44 10.42 4.58
C VAL A 78 5.31 8.96 4.16
N GLY A 79 6.22 8.48 3.30
CA GLY A 79 6.30 7.09 2.88
C GLY A 79 6.40 6.11 4.05
N VAL A 80 7.36 6.34 4.94
CA VAL A 80 7.54 5.51 6.15
C VAL A 80 6.36 5.69 7.10
N GLY A 81 5.86 6.92 7.28
CA GLY A 81 4.74 7.22 8.16
C GLY A 81 3.47 6.45 7.79
N TRP A 82 3.05 6.49 6.52
CA TRP A 82 1.86 5.76 6.08
C TRP A 82 2.09 4.24 6.11
N ALA A 83 3.28 3.78 5.76
CA ALA A 83 3.63 2.36 5.76
C ALA A 83 3.50 1.73 7.17
N LEU A 84 4.05 2.40 8.19
CA LEU A 84 3.98 1.93 9.57
C LEU A 84 2.56 2.01 10.16
N LEU A 85 1.79 3.06 9.83
CA LEU A 85 0.39 3.15 10.24
C LEU A 85 -0.46 2.07 9.58
N SER A 86 -0.20 1.75 8.31
CA SER A 86 -0.83 0.62 7.62
C SER A 86 -0.41 -0.73 8.21
N ALA A 87 0.84 -0.86 8.65
CA ALA A 87 1.30 -2.05 9.37
C ALA A 87 0.51 -2.23 10.68
N ALA A 88 0.39 -1.15 11.46
CA ALA A 88 -0.38 -1.14 12.69
C ALA A 88 -1.87 -1.44 12.44
N HIS A 89 -2.45 -0.91 11.35
CA HIS A 89 -3.81 -1.23 10.93
C HIS A 89 -4.01 -2.73 10.70
N GLY A 90 -3.17 -3.33 9.85
CA GLY A 90 -3.28 -4.74 9.48
C GLY A 90 -3.01 -5.68 10.66
N VAL A 91 -1.97 -5.42 11.45
CA VAL A 91 -1.62 -6.24 12.62
C VAL A 91 -2.73 -6.19 13.68
N PHE A 92 -3.23 -4.99 14.01
CA PHE A 92 -4.32 -4.85 14.97
C PHE A 92 -5.56 -5.60 14.49
N SER A 93 -6.00 -5.36 13.26
CA SER A 93 -7.20 -5.99 12.70
C SER A 93 -7.04 -7.51 12.60
N ALA A 94 -5.84 -8.01 12.29
CA ALA A 94 -5.56 -9.43 12.25
C ALA A 94 -5.65 -10.10 13.63
N VAL A 95 -5.01 -9.51 14.64
CA VAL A 95 -5.04 -10.02 16.02
C VAL A 95 -6.45 -9.96 16.58
N SER A 96 -7.16 -8.85 16.39
CA SER A 96 -8.53 -8.71 16.85
C SER A 96 -9.46 -9.75 16.24
N ALA A 97 -9.37 -9.99 14.92
CA ALA A 97 -10.15 -11.03 14.25
C ALA A 97 -9.80 -12.43 14.80
N ALA A 98 -8.51 -12.74 14.95
CA ALA A 98 -8.05 -14.05 15.45
C ALA A 98 -8.48 -14.32 16.91
N GLN A 99 -8.60 -13.28 17.73
CA GLN A 99 -8.94 -13.39 19.14
C GLN A 99 -10.42 -13.11 19.43
N GLY A 100 -11.23 -12.79 18.41
CA GLY A 100 -12.63 -12.40 18.59
C GLY A 100 -12.78 -11.13 19.44
N LEU A 101 -11.78 -10.26 19.43
CA LEU A 101 -11.84 -9.02 20.20
C LEU A 101 -12.81 -8.05 19.55
N PRO A 102 -13.71 -7.42 20.32
CA PRO A 102 -14.53 -6.35 19.81
C PRO A 102 -13.63 -5.17 19.49
N THR A 103 -13.31 -5.01 18.21
CA THR A 103 -12.96 -3.69 17.70
C THR A 103 -14.27 -2.94 17.68
N GLY A 104 -14.44 -1.90 18.51
CA GLY A 104 -15.59 -1.01 18.36
C GLY A 104 -15.71 -0.55 16.90
N ASP A 105 -16.82 0.08 16.53
CA ASP A 105 -16.98 0.74 15.22
C ASP A 105 -15.95 1.88 15.11
N LEU A 106 -14.69 1.52 14.92
CA LEU A 106 -13.61 2.40 14.60
C LEU A 106 -14.02 2.95 13.24
N SER A 107 -14.32 4.24 13.23
CA SER A 107 -14.65 4.95 12.00
C SER A 107 -13.66 4.54 10.91
N ALA A 108 -14.13 4.38 9.68
CA ALA A 108 -13.28 4.21 8.50
C ALA A 108 -12.24 5.35 8.35
N THR A 109 -12.41 6.45 9.09
CA THR A 109 -11.46 7.57 9.22
C THR A 109 -10.50 7.46 10.41
N ASP A 110 -10.43 6.33 11.12
CA ASP A 110 -9.36 6.06 12.09
C ASP A 110 -8.01 6.35 11.41
N PRO A 111 -7.09 7.09 12.06
CA PRO A 111 -5.76 7.41 11.55
C PRO A 111 -5.05 6.27 10.80
N ARG A 112 -5.28 5.03 11.23
CA ARG A 112 -4.74 3.82 10.60
C ARG A 112 -5.36 3.51 9.23
N GLY A 113 -6.69 3.56 9.11
CA GLY A 113 -7.40 3.37 7.84
C GLY A 113 -7.19 4.53 6.87
N PHE A 114 -7.12 5.76 7.38
CA PHE A 114 -6.72 6.93 6.60
C PHE A 114 -5.30 6.79 6.03
N ALA A 115 -4.36 6.25 6.81
CA ALA A 115 -3.00 6.04 6.34
C ALA A 115 -2.89 4.99 5.22
N THR A 116 -3.61 3.87 5.35
CA THR A 116 -3.56 2.75 4.39
C THR A 116 -3.99 3.17 2.98
N PHE A 117 -5.00 4.04 2.86
CA PHE A 117 -5.53 4.45 1.55
C PHE A 117 -5.29 5.93 1.25
N GLY A 118 -5.64 6.83 2.16
CA GLY A 118 -5.51 8.28 1.96
C GLY A 118 -4.05 8.75 1.84
N LEU A 119 -3.22 8.48 2.84
CA LEU A 119 -1.81 8.89 2.80
C LEU A 119 -1.00 8.09 1.79
N ALA A 120 -1.26 6.79 1.64
CA ALA A 120 -0.65 5.98 0.58
C ALA A 120 -0.99 6.52 -0.81
N GLY A 121 -2.24 6.92 -1.03
CA GLY A 121 -2.71 7.55 -2.26
C GLY A 121 -2.02 8.88 -2.53
N LEU A 122 -1.97 9.78 -1.54
CA LEU A 122 -1.26 11.06 -1.65
C LEU A 122 0.24 10.87 -1.92
N TRP A 123 0.85 9.88 -1.26
CA TRP A 123 2.25 9.52 -1.49
C TRP A 123 2.47 9.07 -2.94
N SER A 124 1.60 8.20 -3.45
CA SER A 124 1.67 7.69 -4.81
C SER A 124 1.43 8.78 -5.87
N ILE A 125 0.49 9.70 -5.62
CA ILE A 125 0.27 10.89 -6.47
C ILE A 125 1.53 11.74 -6.54
N THR A 126 2.11 12.06 -5.37
CA THR A 126 3.32 12.89 -5.28
C THR A 126 4.49 12.23 -6.01
N LEU A 127 4.68 10.92 -5.84
CA LEU A 127 5.67 10.14 -6.57
C LEU A 127 5.42 10.21 -8.08
N GLY A 128 4.17 10.06 -8.51
CA GLY A 128 3.80 10.10 -9.93
C GLY A 128 4.10 11.45 -10.58
N PHE A 129 3.82 12.55 -9.90
CA PHE A 129 4.23 13.89 -10.36
C PHE A 129 5.75 14.05 -10.40
N ALA A 130 6.47 13.61 -9.36
CA ALA A 130 7.92 13.68 -9.31
C ALA A 130 8.57 12.92 -10.48
N ILE A 131 8.10 11.69 -10.76
CA ILE A 131 8.61 10.89 -11.87
C ILE A 131 8.41 11.61 -13.21
N ARG A 132 7.24 12.22 -13.40
CA ARG A 132 6.90 12.93 -14.64
C ARG A 132 7.61 14.27 -14.78
N SER A 133 8.01 14.91 -13.69
CA SER A 133 8.76 16.18 -13.71
C SER A 133 10.25 15.99 -14.01
N GLY A 134 10.82 14.82 -13.78
CA GLY A 134 12.18 14.49 -14.24
C GLY A 134 13.03 13.74 -13.23
N THR A 135 12.77 12.44 -13.06
CA THR A 135 13.63 11.52 -12.27
C THR A 135 14.29 10.49 -13.19
N SER A 136 15.10 9.60 -12.62
CA SER A 136 15.64 8.43 -13.34
C SER A 136 14.61 7.32 -13.60
N PHE A 137 13.39 7.42 -13.05
CA PHE A 137 12.33 6.44 -13.29
C PHE A 137 11.65 6.61 -14.65
N PRO A 138 11.15 5.53 -15.27
CA PRO A 138 10.47 5.60 -16.56
C PRO A 138 9.14 6.36 -16.44
N ARG A 139 8.86 7.29 -17.36
CA ARG A 139 7.65 8.13 -17.33
C ARG A 139 6.32 7.36 -17.21
N PRO A 140 6.11 6.20 -17.87
CA PRO A 140 4.88 5.43 -17.71
C PRO A 140 4.63 4.95 -16.26
N LEU A 141 5.69 4.67 -15.49
CA LEU A 141 5.57 4.33 -14.07
C LEU A 141 5.01 5.51 -13.27
N GLY A 142 5.36 6.75 -13.64
CA GLY A 142 4.78 7.95 -13.03
C GLY A 142 3.28 8.07 -13.30
N THR A 143 2.81 7.69 -14.49
CA THR A 143 1.37 7.64 -14.79
C THR A 143 0.66 6.56 -13.97
N ILE A 144 1.24 5.36 -13.85
CA ILE A 144 0.68 4.30 -13.01
C ILE A 144 0.60 4.76 -11.55
N ALA A 145 1.64 5.41 -11.03
CA ALA A 145 1.65 5.93 -9.67
C ALA A 145 0.58 7.01 -9.43
N LEU A 146 0.36 7.90 -10.40
CA LEU A 146 -0.73 8.87 -10.35
C LEU A 146 -2.10 8.18 -10.33
N VAL A 147 -2.35 7.26 -11.26
CA VAL A 147 -3.65 6.58 -11.39
C VAL A 147 -3.96 5.75 -10.15
N ASN A 148 -2.98 4.96 -9.68
CA ASN A 148 -3.10 4.20 -8.42
C ASN A 148 -3.31 5.11 -7.21
N GLY A 149 -2.62 6.25 -7.17
CA GLY A 149 -2.76 7.19 -6.08
C GLY A 149 -4.16 7.82 -6.02
N VAL A 150 -4.73 8.17 -7.17
CA VAL A 150 -6.12 8.63 -7.28
C VAL A 150 -7.09 7.53 -6.86
N ASP A 151 -6.90 6.31 -7.35
CA ASP A 151 -7.74 5.15 -7.00
C ASP A 151 -7.76 4.88 -5.49
N LEU A 152 -6.60 4.93 -4.82
CA LEU A 152 -6.50 4.79 -3.36
C LEU A 152 -7.21 5.91 -2.60
N VAL A 153 -7.16 7.15 -3.09
CA VAL A 153 -7.91 8.27 -2.48
C VAL A 153 -9.41 8.07 -2.67
N VAL A 154 -9.85 7.61 -3.84
CA VAL A 154 -11.26 7.27 -4.10
C VAL A 154 -11.71 6.12 -3.18
N LEU A 155 -10.89 5.08 -3.04
CA LEU A 155 -11.15 3.95 -2.14
C LEU A 155 -11.29 4.41 -0.68
N PHE A 156 -10.44 5.33 -0.23
CA PHE A 156 -10.55 5.91 1.11
C PHE A 156 -11.93 6.56 1.32
N PHE A 157 -12.34 7.47 0.42
CA PHE A 157 -13.64 8.14 0.53
C PHE A 157 -14.82 7.17 0.38
N ALA A 158 -14.71 6.18 -0.51
CA ALA A 158 -15.73 5.15 -0.66
C ALA A 158 -15.92 4.35 0.64
N THR A 159 -14.81 4.01 1.30
CA THR A 159 -14.84 3.31 2.60
C THR A 159 -15.42 4.21 3.69
N ALA A 160 -14.99 5.48 3.75
CA ALA A 160 -15.48 6.46 4.72
C ALA A 160 -16.97 6.77 4.60
N THR A 161 -17.55 6.65 3.41
CA THR A 161 -18.97 6.92 3.12
C THR A 161 -19.83 5.66 3.04
N GLY A 162 -19.25 4.46 3.21
CA GLY A 162 -19.98 3.20 3.11
C GLY A 162 -20.43 2.83 1.69
N ALA A 163 -19.79 3.38 0.65
CA ALA A 163 -20.12 3.13 -0.75
C ALA A 163 -19.60 1.75 -1.23
N GLY A 164 -20.25 0.67 -0.78
CA GLY A 164 -19.76 -0.71 -0.93
C GLY A 164 -19.38 -1.14 -2.35
N THR A 165 -20.18 -0.78 -3.37
CA THR A 165 -19.84 -1.09 -4.77
C THR A 165 -18.55 -0.40 -5.20
N LEU A 166 -18.36 0.86 -4.82
CA LEU A 166 -17.16 1.62 -5.16
C LEU A 166 -15.93 1.08 -4.40
N VAL A 167 -16.11 0.65 -3.16
CA VAL A 167 -15.06 -0.05 -2.39
C VAL A 167 -14.60 -1.32 -3.12
N LEU A 168 -15.51 -2.11 -3.68
CA LEU A 168 -15.15 -3.32 -4.43
C LEU A 168 -14.41 -3.00 -5.74
N VAL A 169 -14.85 -1.98 -6.47
CA VAL A 169 -14.23 -1.59 -7.75
C VAL A 169 -12.84 -1.00 -7.50
N ALA A 170 -12.74 0.02 -6.65
CA ALA A 170 -11.47 0.69 -6.36
C ALA A 170 -10.53 -0.24 -5.57
N GLY A 171 -11.04 -0.97 -4.59
CA GLY A 171 -10.28 -1.97 -3.83
C GLY A 171 -9.73 -3.07 -4.71
N GLY A 172 -10.57 -3.63 -5.61
CA GLY A 172 -10.15 -4.64 -6.57
C GLY A 172 -9.09 -4.10 -7.54
N LEU A 173 -9.28 -2.88 -8.05
CA LEU A 173 -8.31 -2.25 -8.95
C LEU A 173 -6.96 -2.00 -8.26
N ALA A 174 -6.98 -1.44 -7.05
CA ALA A 174 -5.80 -1.21 -6.22
C ALA A 174 -5.07 -2.52 -5.87
N SER A 175 -5.78 -3.57 -5.47
CA SER A 175 -5.17 -4.81 -4.97
C SER A 175 -4.81 -5.84 -6.04
N VAL A 176 -5.48 -5.81 -7.20
CA VAL A 176 -5.27 -6.82 -8.26
C VAL A 176 -4.40 -6.28 -9.41
N ILE A 177 -4.50 -4.99 -9.71
CA ILE A 177 -3.89 -4.42 -10.92
C ILE A 177 -2.92 -3.30 -10.57
N LEU A 178 -3.41 -2.15 -10.09
CA LEU A 178 -2.62 -0.93 -9.99
C LEU A 178 -1.50 -1.04 -8.95
N GLY A 179 -1.83 -1.50 -7.74
CA GLY A 179 -0.86 -1.72 -6.67
C GLY A 179 0.21 -2.75 -7.05
N PRO A 180 -0.15 -3.99 -7.44
CA PRO A 180 0.83 -5.00 -7.86
C PRO A 180 1.74 -4.53 -8.99
N VAL A 181 1.18 -3.90 -10.04
CA VAL A 181 1.97 -3.38 -11.17
C VAL A 181 2.91 -2.28 -10.71
N GLN A 182 2.42 -1.32 -9.91
CA GLN A 182 3.25 -0.24 -9.38
C GLN A 182 4.41 -0.78 -8.54
N TRP A 183 4.13 -1.63 -7.55
CA TRP A 183 5.15 -2.15 -6.63
C TRP A 183 6.16 -3.05 -7.34
N ALA A 184 5.72 -3.92 -8.24
CA ALA A 184 6.62 -4.76 -9.03
C ALA A 184 7.54 -3.92 -9.92
N TRP A 185 7.01 -2.88 -10.58
CA TRP A 185 7.83 -2.03 -11.43
C TRP A 185 8.80 -1.18 -10.60
N LEU A 186 8.36 -0.57 -9.49
CA LEU A 186 9.24 0.14 -8.56
C LEU A 186 10.36 -0.78 -8.06
N GLY A 187 10.02 -2.01 -7.65
CA GLY A 187 10.98 -3.01 -7.21
C GLY A 187 12.05 -3.30 -8.26
N ARG A 188 11.65 -3.50 -9.51
CA ARG A 188 12.58 -3.63 -10.63
C ARG A 188 13.45 -2.38 -10.83
N ALA A 189 12.85 -1.20 -10.74
CA ALA A 189 13.53 0.05 -11.04
C ALA A 189 14.59 0.42 -10.01
N VAL A 190 14.33 0.20 -8.71
CA VAL A 190 15.29 0.49 -7.65
C VAL A 190 16.51 -0.44 -7.67
N MET A 191 16.39 -1.64 -8.22
CA MET A 191 17.50 -2.61 -8.32
C MET A 191 18.41 -2.43 -9.54
N LYS A 192 17.91 -1.83 -10.63
CA LYS A 192 18.63 -1.78 -11.92
C LYS A 192 19.80 -0.79 -11.98
N THR A 193 20.21 -0.23 -10.84
CA THR A 193 21.14 0.90 -10.70
C THR A 193 21.83 0.83 -9.35
#